data_AF-A0A0S4XNQ2-F1
#
_entry.id   AF-A0A0S4XNQ2-F1
#
_cell.length_a   1.000
_cell.length_b   1.000
_cell.length_c   1.000
_cell.angle_alpha   90.00
_cell.angle_beta   90.00
_cell.angle_gamma   90.00
#
_symmetry.space_group_name_H-M   'P 1'
#
loop_
_entity.id
_entity.type
_entity.pdbx_description
1 polymer ?
#
loop_
_entity_poly.entity_id
_entity_poly.type
_entity_poly.pdbx_seq_one_letter_code
_entity_poly.pdbx_strand_id
1 'polypeptide(L)' 'MSGVEPHLLSVSFDTFKEDTLCSDAELEIIHQPLVIECQDCKHTETLIDIKYTCSNCGNSNIKVVDGEDMYLMKVEMS' A
#
# COMPACT_ATOMS: atom_id res chain seq x y z
N MET A 1 -5.16 -2.23 -4.18
CA MET A 1 -5.34 -3.47 -3.40
C MET A 1 -4.30 -4.47 -3.88
N SER A 2 -3.16 -4.56 -3.21
CA SER A 2 -2.04 -5.43 -3.60
C SER A 2 -2.31 -6.93 -3.46
N GLY A 3 -3.50 -7.30 -2.99
CA GLY A 3 -3.83 -8.68 -2.62
C GLY A 3 -3.11 -9.16 -1.36
N VAL A 4 -2.33 -8.29 -0.71
CA VAL A 4 -1.62 -8.59 0.54
C VAL A 4 -2.49 -8.19 1.72
N GLU A 5 -2.70 -9.13 2.64
CA GLU A 5 -3.33 -8.86 3.93
C GLU A 5 -2.22 -8.54 4.96
N PRO A 6 -2.07 -7.28 5.40
CA PRO A 6 -0.95 -6.84 6.25
C PRO A 6 -0.81 -7.65 7.53
N HIS A 7 -1.94 -8.01 8.15
CA HIS A 7 -1.94 -8.81 9.37
C HIS A 7 -1.38 -10.22 9.12
N LEU A 8 -1.81 -10.90 8.06
CA LEU A 8 -1.31 -12.24 7.72
C LEU A 8 0.18 -12.20 7.36
N LEU A 9 0.62 -11.15 6.67
CA LEU A 9 2.03 -10.94 6.36
C LEU A 9 2.85 -10.78 7.64
N SER A 10 2.40 -9.96 8.59
CA SER A 10 3.09 -9.77 9.88
C SER A 10 3.23 -11.07 10.65
N VAL A 11 2.13 -11.83 10.80
CA VAL A 11 2.16 -13.13 11.48
C VAL A 11 3.10 -14.10 10.80
N SER A 12 3.08 -14.14 9.47
CA SER A 12 3.96 -15.02 8.70
C SER A 12 5.43 -14.62 8.88
N PHE A 13 5.74 -13.33 8.81
CA PHE A 13 7.09 -12.82 9.05
C PHE A 13 7.60 -13.23 10.43
N ASP A 14 6.81 -13.00 11.48
CA ASP A 14 7.15 -13.39 12.85
C ASP A 14 7.37 -14.90 13.00
N THR A 15 6.52 -15.71 12.36
CA THR A 15 6.67 -17.17 12.38
C THR A 15 7.95 -17.64 11.68
N PHE A 16 8.34 -17.02 10.56
CA PHE A 16 9.50 -17.46 9.78
C PHE A 16 10.84 -16.93 10.31
N LYS A 17 10.85 -15.85 11.10
CA LYS A 17 12.07 -15.34 11.73
C LYS A 17 12.46 -16.10 13.01
N GLU A 18 11.52 -16.82 13.63
CA GLU A 18 11.80 -17.72 14.75
C GLU A 18 12.90 -18.72 14.39
N ASP A 19 13.78 -19.02 15.35
CA ASP A 19 14.92 -19.94 15.19
C ASP A 19 15.90 -19.59 14.05
N THR A 20 15.90 -18.33 13.60
CA THR A 20 16.90 -17.80 12.65
C THR A 20 17.81 -16.78 13.32
N LEU A 21 18.88 -16.36 12.61
CA LEU A 21 19.73 -15.23 12.99
C LEU A 21 18.94 -13.90 13.09
N CYS A 22 17.72 -13.86 12.54
CA CYS A 22 16.86 -12.69 12.50
C CYS A 22 15.73 -12.75 13.55
N SER A 23 15.87 -13.54 14.61
CA SER A 23 14.83 -13.68 15.67
C SER A 23 14.39 -12.35 16.29
N ASP A 24 15.23 -11.33 16.24
CA ASP A 24 14.95 -9.99 16.78
C ASP A 24 14.61 -8.96 15.70
N ALA A 25 14.52 -9.36 14.41
CA ALA A 25 14.22 -8.45 13.31
C ALA A 25 12.78 -7.90 13.38
N GLU A 26 12.58 -6.63 13.11
CA GLU A 26 11.26 -5.99 13.13
C GLU A 26 10.75 -5.76 11.70
N LEU A 27 9.44 -5.94 11.50
CA LEU A 27 8.76 -5.62 10.25
C LEU A 27 7.92 -4.35 10.43
N GLU A 28 8.27 -3.30 9.70
CA GLU A 28 7.47 -2.08 9.59
C GLU A 28 6.68 -2.07 8.27
N ILE A 29 5.35 -2.03 8.36
CA ILE A 29 4.46 -1.90 7.19
C ILE A 29 3.99 -0.45 7.09
N ILE A 30 4.38 0.21 6.01
CA ILE A 30 3.97 1.58 5.72
C ILE A 30 2.77 1.54 4.77
N HIS A 31 1.62 2.02 5.24
CA HIS A 31 0.42 2.14 4.42
C HIS A 31 0.45 3.41 3.58
N GLN A 32 0.57 3.23 2.27
CA GLN A 32 0.47 4.31 1.30
C GLN A 32 -1.00 4.50 0.86
N PRO A 33 -1.50 5.75 0.80
CA PRO A 33 -2.82 6.03 0.25
C PRO A 33 -2.84 5.83 -1.28
N LEU A 34 -4.01 5.49 -1.82
CA LEU A 34 -4.19 5.27 -3.25
C LEU A 34 -4.10 6.60 -4.00
N VAL A 35 -3.37 6.65 -5.11
CA VAL A 35 -3.36 7.84 -5.98
C VAL A 35 -4.13 7.51 -7.25
N ILE A 36 -5.09 8.36 -7.59
CA ILE A 36 -5.91 8.22 -8.78
C ILE A 36 -5.76 9.45 -9.68
N GLU A 37 -5.88 9.24 -10.98
CA GLU A 37 -6.01 10.29 -11.99
C GLU A 37 -7.37 10.18 -12.67
N CYS A 38 -8.17 11.24 -12.63
CA CYS A 38 -9.38 11.34 -13.43
C CYS A 38 -9.03 11.50 -14.91
N GLN A 39 -9.58 10.62 -15.75
CA GLN A 39 -9.28 10.63 -17.18
C GLN A 39 -9.97 11.78 -17.94
N ASP A 40 -11.04 12.37 -17.39
CA ASP A 40 -11.77 13.45 -18.04
C ASP A 40 -11.23 14.84 -17.71
N CYS A 41 -10.95 15.12 -16.42
CA CYS A 41 -10.47 16.43 -15.99
C CYS A 41 -8.96 16.46 -15.68
N LYS A 42 -8.27 15.33 -15.79
CA LYS A 42 -6.82 15.17 -15.52
C LYS A 42 -6.39 15.57 -14.10
N HIS A 43 -7.34 15.67 -13.19
CA HIS A 43 -7.06 15.90 -11.78
C HIS A 43 -6.48 14.62 -11.14
N THR A 44 -5.37 14.77 -10.44
CA THR A 44 -4.76 13.71 -9.64
C THR A 44 -5.07 13.96 -8.17
N GLU A 45 -5.56 12.95 -7.47
CA GLU A 45 -5.86 13.05 -6.04
C GLU A 45 -5.48 11.79 -5.29
N THR A 46 -5.21 11.97 -3.99
CA THR A 46 -4.88 10.90 -3.07
C THR A 46 -6.14 10.51 -2.29
N LEU A 47 -6.59 9.27 -2.47
CA LEU A 47 -7.73 8.72 -1.75
C LEU A 47 -7.29 8.13 -0.41
N ILE A 48 -7.81 8.71 0.65
CA ILE A 48 -7.69 8.19 2.03
C ILE A 48 -8.79 7.18 2.32
N ASP A 49 -9.96 7.35 1.69
CA ASP A 49 -11.13 6.48 1.78
C ASP A 49 -11.48 5.95 0.38
N ILE A 50 -12.03 4.74 0.31
CA ILE A 50 -12.34 4.03 -0.94
C ILE A 50 -13.55 4.69 -1.64
N LYS A 51 -13.36 5.88 -2.19
CA LYS A 51 -14.33 6.59 -3.03
C LYS A 51 -13.77 6.72 -4.44
N TYR A 52 -14.21 5.83 -5.32
CA TYR A 52 -13.80 5.78 -6.72
C TYR A 52 -14.50 6.85 -7.59
N THR A 53 -14.53 8.09 -7.12
CA THR A 53 -15.17 9.23 -7.80
C THR A 53 -14.27 10.44 -7.71
N CYS A 54 -14.06 11.14 -8.83
CA CYS A 54 -13.25 12.34 -8.85
C CYS A 54 -13.91 13.47 -8.05
N SER A 55 -13.21 14.04 -7.06
CA SER A 55 -13.73 15.15 -6.25
C SER A 55 -13.93 16.46 -7.04
N ASN A 56 -13.20 16.63 -8.14
CA ASN A 56 -13.22 17.84 -8.96
C ASN A 56 -14.39 17.87 -9.97
N CYS A 57 -14.71 16.74 -10.60
CA CYS A 57 -15.73 16.69 -11.66
C CYS A 57 -16.91 15.75 -11.36
N GLY A 58 -16.83 14.96 -10.30
CA GLY A 58 -17.86 13.99 -9.92
C GLY A 58 -17.91 12.73 -10.80
N ASN A 59 -17.05 12.61 -11.82
CA ASN A 59 -17.06 11.43 -12.69
C ASN A 59 -16.31 10.24 -12.07
N SER A 60 -16.68 9.04 -12.46
CA SER A 60 -16.08 7.77 -12.02
C SER A 60 -15.04 7.22 -13.00
N ASN A 61 -14.77 7.93 -14.10
CA ASN A 61 -13.72 7.58 -15.06
C ASN A 61 -12.34 7.97 -14.49
N ILE A 62 -11.86 7.16 -13.56
CA ILE A 62 -10.59 7.34 -12.84
C ILE A 62 -9.65 6.16 -13.13
N LYS A 63 -8.36 6.43 -13.13
CA LYS A 63 -7.30 5.45 -13.28
C LYS A 63 -6.43 5.47 -12.03
N VAL A 64 -6.15 4.30 -11.45
CA VAL A 64 -5.15 4.20 -10.38
C VAL A 64 -3.76 4.39 -10.99
N VAL A 65 -2.98 5.28 -10.39
CA VAL A 65 -1.61 5.59 -10.82
C VAL A 65 -0.58 5.18 -9.77
N ASP A 66 -0.99 4.99 -8.51
CA ASP A 66 -0.10 4.56 -7.43
C ASP A 66 -0.89 3.96 -6.24
N GLY A 67 -0.21 3.21 -5.37
CA GLY A 67 -0.78 2.63 -4.14
C GLY A 67 -1.50 1.30 -4.32
N GLU A 68 -1.24 0.60 -5.42
CA GLU A 68 -1.79 -0.73 -5.68
C GLU A 68 -0.87 -1.89 -5.33
N ASP A 69 0.43 -1.65 -5.21
CA ASP A 69 1.44 -2.68 -5.01
C ASP A 69 2.09 -2.59 -3.62
N MET A 70 2.78 -3.67 -3.23
CA MET A 70 3.65 -3.69 -2.04
C MET A 70 5.11 -3.77 -2.49
N TYR A 71 5.97 -2.93 -1.90
CA TYR A 71 7.40 -2.89 -2.20
C TYR A 71 8.24 -3.02 -0.91
N LEU A 72 9.40 -3.68 -1.02
CA LEU A 72 10.43 -3.64 0.03
C LEU A 72 11.18 -2.31 -0.07
N MET A 73 10.93 -1.42 0.89
CA MET A 73 11.50 -0.07 0.87
C MET A 73 12.93 -0.03 1.40
N LYS A 74 13.19 -0.77 2.48
CA LYS A 74 14.47 -0.70 3.20
C LYS A 74 14.72 -1.97 4.01
N VAL A 75 16.00 -2.31 4.17
CA VAL A 75 16.51 -3.33 5.09
C VAL A 75 17.67 -2.70 5.87
N GLU A 76 17.66 -2.86 7.18
CA GLU A 76 18.75 -2.43 8.06
C GLU A 76 19.33 -3.65 8.79
N MET A 77 20.64 -3.63 9.02
CA MET A 77 21.36 -4.68 9.76
C MET A 77 22.21 -4.00 10.82
N SER A 78 22.10 -4.47 12.06
CA SER A 78 22.83 -3.98 13.24
C SER A 78 23.83 -4.98 13.79
#